data_AF-A0A1V5ZC54-F1
#
_entry.id   AF-A0A1V5ZC54-F1
#
_cell.length_a   1.000
_cell.length_b   1.000
_cell.length_c   1.000
_cell.angle_alpha   90.00
_cell.angle_beta   90.00
_cell.angle_gamma   90.00
#
_symmetry.space_group_name_H-M   'P 1'
#
loop_
_entity.id
_entity.type
_entity.pdbx_description
1 polymer ?
#
loop_
_entity_poly.entity_id
_entity_poly.type
_entity_poly.pdbx_seq_one_letter_code
_entity_poly.pdbx_strand_id
1 'polypeptide(L)'
;MKIYIISLACSVVGGIVGASAMYLALSRPYNDMLESRHAIMALDQVNVLSRLKSGKGEELMMTLEEKLPEWAASIPSIIRNPQRANEVLWQVQRYYETYEVEIPEALRPVLDSLPPRPPTSCEISQ
;
A
#
# COMPACT_ATOMS: atom_id res chain seq x y z
N MET A 1 -16.84 -13.28 54.22
CA MET A 1 -17.60 -12.74 53.06
C MET A 1 -17.00 -11.45 52.50
N LYS A 2 -16.73 -10.41 53.31
CA LYS A 2 -16.17 -9.11 52.85
C LYS A 2 -14.85 -9.19 52.08
N ILE A 3 -13.88 -10.01 52.52
CA ILE A 3 -12.56 -10.12 51.89
C ILE A 3 -12.63 -10.72 50.47
N TYR A 4 -13.51 -11.71 50.25
CA TYR A 4 -13.72 -12.31 48.93
C TYR A 4 -14.34 -11.33 47.94
N ILE A 5 -15.25 -10.46 48.40
CA ILE A 5 -15.86 -9.42 47.57
C ILE A 5 -14.81 -8.38 47.14
N ILE A 6 -13.92 -7.98 48.05
CA ILE A 6 -12.82 -7.05 47.75
C ILE A 6 -11.82 -7.67 46.77
N SER A 7 -11.42 -8.93 46.99
CA SER A 7 -10.51 -9.65 46.09
C SER A 7 -11.11 -9.82 44.69
N LEU A 8 -12.41 -10.11 44.60
CA LEU A 8 -13.13 -10.21 43.33
C LEU A 8 -13.17 -8.84 42.62
N ALA A 9 -13.49 -7.77 43.35
CA ALA A 9 -13.50 -6.42 42.81
C ALA A 9 -12.12 -5.99 42.28
N CYS A 10 -11.04 -6.26 43.03
CA CYS A 10 -9.66 -5.98 42.58
C CYS A 10 -9.27 -6.77 41.32
N SER A 11 -9.71 -8.02 41.21
CA SER A 11 -9.43 -8.87 40.04
C SER A 11 -10.16 -8.36 38.79
N VAL A 12 -11.42 -7.94 38.94
CA VAL A 12 -12.21 -7.35 37.86
C VAL A 12 -11.59 -6.03 37.40
N VAL A 13 -11.24 -5.14 38.33
CA VAL A 13 -10.60 -3.86 38.00
C VAL A 13 -9.24 -4.08 37.32
N GLY A 14 -8.41 -5.00 37.84
CA GLY A 14 -7.14 -5.36 37.23
C GLY A 14 -7.30 -5.91 35.81
N GLY A 15 -8.31 -6.76 35.59
CA GLY A 15 -8.64 -7.29 34.27
C GLY A 15 -9.05 -6.22 33.26
N ILE A 16 -9.89 -5.26 33.67
CA ILE A 16 -10.32 -4.14 32.81
C ILE A 16 -9.13 -3.26 32.44
N VAL A 17 -8.32 -2.85 33.43
CA VAL A 17 -7.14 -2.01 33.19
C VAL A 17 -6.13 -2.72 32.28
N GLY A 18 -5.88 -4.02 32.51
CA GLY A 18 -4.99 -4.82 31.67
C GLY A 18 -5.49 -4.94 30.23
N ALA A 19 -6.79 -5.22 30.03
CA ALA A 19 -7.40 -5.30 28.71
C ALA A 19 -7.34 -3.96 27.96
N SER A 20 -7.62 -2.84 28.64
CA SER A 20 -7.53 -1.51 28.05
C SER A 20 -6.10 -1.14 27.67
N ALA A 21 -5.11 -1.43 28.53
CA ALA A 21 -3.70 -1.18 28.22
C ALA A 21 -3.23 -2.00 27.00
N MET A 22 -3.63 -3.27 26.93
CA MET A 22 -3.31 -4.15 25.81
C MET A 22 -3.98 -3.70 24.50
N TYR A 23 -5.25 -3.26 24.56
CA TYR A 23 -5.95 -2.69 23.41
C TYR A 23 -5.23 -1.43 22.88
N LEU A 24 -4.83 -0.52 23.76
CA LEU A 24 -4.09 0.69 23.37
C LEU A 24 -2.70 0.36 22.81
N ALA A 25 -1.99 -0.61 23.41
CA ALA A 25 -0.68 -1.05 22.93
C ALA A 25 -0.74 -1.67 21.52
N LEU A 26 -1.82 -2.37 21.20
CA LEU A 26 -2.02 -2.97 19.87
C LEU A 26 -2.56 -1.98 18.83
N SER A 27 -3.45 -1.06 19.23
CA SER A 27 -4.10 -0.11 18.32
C SER A 27 -3.21 1.07 17.93
N ARG A 28 -2.38 1.60 18.84
CA ARG A 28 -1.47 2.73 18.57
C ARG A 28 -0.56 2.51 17.36
N PRO A 29 0.27 1.44 17.30
CA PRO A 29 1.18 1.26 16.16
C PRO A 29 0.43 1.04 14.85
N TYR A 30 -0.77 0.45 14.90
CA TYR A 30 -1.62 0.28 13.72
C TYR A 30 -2.17 1.62 13.22
N ASN A 31 -2.67 2.47 14.13
CA ASN A 31 -3.17 3.80 13.81
C ASN A 31 -2.04 4.70 13.29
N ASP A 32 -0.89 4.73 13.96
CA ASP A 32 0.28 5.51 13.53
C ASP A 32 0.75 5.09 12.13
N MET A 33 0.72 3.79 11.83
CA MET A 33 1.03 3.27 10.50
C MET A 33 -0.01 3.72 9.46
N LEU A 34 -1.30 3.69 9.77
CA LEU A 34 -2.35 4.16 8.87
C LEU A 34 -2.25 5.66 8.63
N GLU A 35 -2.06 6.46 9.67
CA GLU A 35 -1.86 7.92 9.58
C GLU A 35 -0.64 8.24 8.71
N SER A 36 0.49 7.58 8.95
CA SER A 36 1.71 7.76 8.17
C SER A 36 1.49 7.41 6.69
N ARG A 37 0.79 6.31 6.39
CA ARG A 37 0.48 5.93 5.01
C ARG A 37 -0.44 6.94 4.33
N HIS A 38 -1.47 7.43 5.02
CA HIS A 38 -2.36 8.46 4.49
C HIS A 38 -1.62 9.77 4.25
N ALA A 39 -0.76 10.18 5.17
CA ALA A 39 0.06 11.38 5.01
C ALA A 39 1.00 11.27 3.80
N ILE A 40 1.69 10.14 3.63
CA ILE A 40 2.59 9.92 2.48
C ILE A 40 1.82 9.98 1.16
N MET A 41 0.67 9.29 1.05
CA MET A 41 -0.15 9.32 -0.16
C MET A 41 -0.68 10.74 -0.44
N ALA A 42 -1.16 11.45 0.57
CA ALA A 42 -1.67 12.81 0.39
C ALA A 42 -0.56 13.77 -0.07
N LEU A 43 0.64 13.68 0.52
CA LEU A 43 1.79 14.50 0.13
C LEU A 43 2.24 14.22 -1.31
N ASP A 44 2.26 12.95 -1.71
CA ASP A 44 2.59 12.54 -3.08
C ASP A 44 1.59 13.17 -4.09
N GLN A 45 0.28 13.03 -3.83
CA GLN A 45 -0.75 13.63 -4.68
C GLN A 45 -0.67 15.16 -4.73
N VAL A 46 -0.36 15.82 -3.61
CA VAL A 46 -0.16 17.28 -3.57
C VAL A 46 1.07 17.69 -4.37
N ASN A 47 2.16 16.92 -4.32
CA ASN A 47 3.38 17.18 -5.11
C ASN A 47 3.10 17.05 -6.62
N VAL A 48 2.41 15.97 -7.03
CA VAL A 48 1.97 15.78 -8.42
C VAL A 48 1.13 16.98 -8.87
N LEU A 49 0.09 17.35 -8.10
CA LEU A 49 -0.78 18.49 -8.43
C LEU A 49 -0.01 19.81 -8.50
N SER A 50 0.93 20.05 -7.58
CA SER A 50 1.78 21.25 -7.57
C SER A 50 2.64 21.33 -8.83
N ARG A 51 3.30 20.24 -9.22
CA ARG A 51 4.13 20.19 -10.42
C ARG A 51 3.32 20.42 -11.69
N LEU A 52 2.14 19.78 -11.80
CA LEU A 52 1.21 20.01 -12.90
C LEU A 52 0.79 21.49 -12.99
N LYS A 53 0.39 22.11 -11.87
CA LYS A 53 0.00 23.54 -11.85
C LYS A 53 1.16 24.50 -12.11
N SER A 54 2.40 24.10 -11.79
CA SER A 54 3.60 24.90 -12.06
C SER A 54 4.12 24.80 -13.49
N GLY A 55 3.45 24.03 -14.36
CA GLY A 55 3.90 23.77 -15.74
C GLY A 55 5.06 22.77 -15.84
N LYS A 56 5.47 22.13 -14.74
CA LYS A 56 6.54 21.11 -14.69
C LYS A 56 6.00 19.69 -14.85
N GLY A 57 4.85 19.54 -15.52
CA GLY A 57 4.20 18.24 -15.70
C GLY A 57 5.02 17.28 -16.56
N GLU A 58 5.65 17.79 -17.61
CA GLU A 58 6.50 17.00 -18.50
C GLU A 58 7.78 16.52 -17.79
N GLU A 59 8.46 17.40 -17.04
CA GLU A 59 9.61 17.05 -16.20
C GLU A 59 9.23 15.95 -15.17
N LEU A 60 8.06 16.09 -14.54
CA LEU A 60 7.55 15.08 -13.61
C LEU A 60 7.31 13.74 -14.31
N MET A 61 6.66 13.76 -15.48
CA MET A 61 6.38 12.56 -16.26
C MET A 61 7.67 11.83 -16.63
N MET A 62 8.66 12.53 -17.20
CA MET A 62 9.96 11.95 -17.53
C MET A 62 10.64 11.32 -16.31
N THR A 63 10.61 12.00 -15.17
CA THR A 63 11.19 11.49 -13.92
C THR A 63 10.48 10.21 -13.45
N LEU A 64 9.14 10.16 -13.56
CA LEU A 64 8.36 8.99 -13.18
C LEU A 64 8.62 7.82 -14.12
N GLU A 65 8.71 8.08 -15.43
CA GLU A 65 9.01 7.06 -16.45
C GLU A 65 10.40 6.48 -16.30
N GLU A 66 11.39 7.30 -15.92
CA GLU A 66 12.75 6.85 -15.62
C GLU A 66 12.79 5.93 -14.39
N LYS A 67 11.98 6.23 -13.36
CA LYS A 67 11.99 5.51 -12.07
C LYS A 67 11.05 4.31 -11.99
N LEU A 68 9.99 4.29 -12.79
CA LEU A 68 9.00 3.23 -12.81
C LEU A 68 9.61 1.82 -12.93
N PRO A 69 10.62 1.55 -13.79
CA PRO A 69 11.18 0.21 -13.93
C PRO A 69 11.87 -0.27 -12.66
N GLU A 70 12.63 0.61 -12.00
CA GLU A 70 13.33 0.32 -10.74
C GLU A 70 12.32 -0.02 -9.63
N TRP A 71 11.28 0.80 -9.48
CA TRP A 71 10.24 0.58 -8.50
C TRP A 71 9.47 -0.72 -8.79
N ALA A 72 9.09 -0.95 -10.04
CA ALA A 72 8.33 -2.13 -10.44
C ALA A 72 9.12 -3.42 -10.22
N ALA A 73 10.41 -3.44 -10.56
CA ALA A 73 11.27 -4.60 -10.35
C ALA A 73 11.42 -4.96 -8.86
N SER A 74 11.31 -3.97 -7.96
CA SER A 74 11.40 -4.19 -6.51
C SER A 74 10.13 -4.76 -5.88
N ILE A 75 8.97 -4.68 -6.56
CA ILE A 75 7.65 -5.05 -6.01
C ILE A 75 7.62 -6.49 -5.42
N PRO A 76 8.10 -7.54 -6.12
CA PRO A 76 8.07 -8.90 -5.59
C PRO A 76 8.85 -9.06 -4.28
N SER A 77 9.88 -8.23 -4.05
CA SER A 77 10.70 -8.28 -2.84
C SER A 77 10.10 -7.48 -1.67
N ILE A 78 9.36 -6.41 -1.96
CA ILE A 78 8.80 -5.50 -0.97
C ILE A 78 7.41 -5.96 -0.52
N ILE A 79 6.56 -6.40 -1.46
CA ILE A 79 5.17 -6.78 -1.19
C ILE A 79 5.11 -8.28 -0.87
N ARG A 80 5.01 -8.59 0.42
CA ARG A 80 4.95 -9.99 0.91
C ARG A 80 3.75 -10.78 0.42
N ASN A 81 2.64 -10.12 0.09
CA ASN A 81 1.44 -10.77 -0.41
C ASN A 81 1.55 -10.90 -1.94
N PRO A 82 1.66 -12.12 -2.50
CA PRO A 82 1.88 -12.32 -3.93
C PRO A 82 0.69 -11.85 -4.78
N GLN A 83 -0.54 -12.00 -4.31
CA GLN A 83 -1.72 -11.51 -5.02
C GLN A 83 -1.68 -9.98 -5.14
N ARG A 84 -1.32 -9.29 -4.05
CA ARG A 84 -1.20 -7.83 -4.05
C ARG A 84 -0.02 -7.35 -4.90
N ALA A 85 1.08 -8.10 -4.93
CA ALA A 85 2.22 -7.81 -5.81
C ALA A 85 1.80 -7.90 -7.29
N ASN A 86 1.09 -8.97 -7.66
CA ASN A 86 0.57 -9.17 -9.01
C ASN A 86 -0.41 -8.05 -9.41
N GLU A 87 -1.31 -7.64 -8.52
CA GLU A 87 -2.25 -6.54 -8.76
C GLU A 87 -1.54 -5.24 -9.18
N VAL A 88 -0.45 -4.88 -8.48
CA VAL A 88 0.33 -3.68 -8.82
C VAL A 88 1.07 -3.88 -10.15
N LEU A 89 1.72 -5.03 -10.33
CA LEU A 89 2.49 -5.34 -11.53
C LEU A 89 1.60 -5.41 -12.79
N TRP A 90 0.35 -5.84 -12.67
CA TRP A 90 -0.61 -5.79 -13.77
C TRP A 90 -0.96 -4.36 -14.18
N GLN A 91 -0.98 -3.39 -13.26
CA GLN A 91 -1.16 -1.98 -13.60
C GLN A 91 0.07 -1.43 -14.33
N VAL A 92 1.27 -1.82 -13.90
CA VAL A 92 2.52 -1.47 -14.59
C VAL A 92 2.52 -2.06 -16.01
N GLN A 93 2.13 -3.32 -16.17
CA GLN A 93 1.99 -3.96 -17.48
C GLN A 93 0.98 -3.21 -18.37
N ARG A 94 -0.19 -2.84 -17.82
CA ARG A 94 -1.20 -2.05 -18.56
C ARG A 94 -0.63 -0.73 -19.06
N TYR A 95 0.20 -0.05 -18.26
CA TYR A 95 0.82 1.20 -18.69
C TYR A 95 1.69 1.00 -19.94
N TYR A 96 2.62 0.04 -19.94
CA TYR A 96 3.47 -0.24 -21.11
C TYR A 96 2.66 -0.67 -22.34
N GLU A 97 1.64 -1.52 -22.15
CA GLU A 97 0.76 -1.95 -23.24
C GLU A 97 -0.09 -0.81 -23.81
N THR A 98 -0.66 0.04 -22.95
CA THR A 98 -1.59 1.10 -23.35
C THR A 98 -0.89 2.22 -24.09
N TYR A 99 0.32 2.56 -23.68
CA TYR A 99 1.11 3.64 -24.27
C TYR A 99 2.14 3.14 -25.29
N GLU A 100 2.14 1.84 -25.61
CA GLU A 100 3.05 1.18 -26.57
C GLU A 100 4.54 1.49 -26.30
N VAL A 101 4.91 1.65 -25.03
CA VAL A 101 6.28 1.96 -24.60
C VAL A 101 7.06 0.66 -24.46
N GLU A 102 8.32 0.66 -24.90
CA GLU A 102 9.21 -0.49 -24.75
C GLU A 102 9.41 -0.85 -23.27
N ILE A 103 9.18 -2.12 -22.94
CA ILE A 103 9.43 -2.65 -21.59
C ILE A 103 10.94 -2.80 -21.39
N PRO A 104 11.53 -2.15 -20.38
CA PRO A 104 12.96 -2.29 -20.08
C PRO A 104 13.35 -3.74 -19.77
N GLU A 105 14.52 -4.17 -20.26
CA GLU A 105 15.01 -5.56 -20.12
C GLU A 105 15.03 -6.06 -18.67
N ALA A 106 15.35 -5.19 -17.71
CA ALA A 106 15.37 -5.56 -16.29
C ALA A 106 13.97 -5.88 -15.72
N LEU A 107 12.92 -5.28 -16.29
CA LEU A 107 11.54 -5.46 -15.83
C LEU A 107 10.83 -6.60 -16.58
N ARG A 108 11.24 -6.88 -17.81
CA ARG A 108 10.66 -7.94 -18.67
C ARG A 108 10.49 -9.29 -17.97
N PRO A 109 11.50 -9.89 -17.29
CA PRO A 109 11.31 -11.19 -16.65
C PRO A 109 10.28 -11.15 -15.52
N VAL A 110 10.11 -10.01 -14.85
CA VAL A 110 9.12 -9.84 -13.79
C VAL A 110 7.71 -9.85 -14.40
N LEU A 111 7.49 -9.10 -15.49
CA LEU A 111 6.19 -9.03 -16.15
C LEU A 111 5.81 -10.31 -16.88
N ASP A 112 6.77 -10.99 -17.52
CA ASP A 112 6.55 -12.26 -18.22
C ASP A 112 6.18 -13.40 -17.25
N SER A 113 6.60 -13.31 -15.99
CA SER A 113 6.26 -14.28 -14.95
C SER A 113 4.85 -14.10 -14.37
N LEU A 114 4.14 -13.02 -14.74
CA LEU A 114 2.83 -12.73 -14.18
C LEU A 114 1.79 -13.77 -14.61
N PRO A 115 0.91 -14.21 -13.69
CA PRO A 115 -0.24 -14.99 -14.08
C PRO A 115 -1.18 -14.16 -14.97
N PRO A 116 -2.07 -14.82 -15.75
CA PRO A 116 -3.08 -14.14 -16.53
C PRO A 116 -3.87 -13.16 -15.68
N ARG A 117 -4.08 -11.95 -16.22
CA ARG A 117 -4.85 -10.91 -15.54
C ARG A 117 -6.30 -11.34 -15.36
N PRO A 118 -6.90 -11.08 -14.18
CA PRO A 118 -8.35 -11.19 -14.04
C PRO A 118 -9.01 -10.12 -14.92
N PRO A 119 -10.15 -10.44 -15.56
CA PRO A 119 -10.86 -9.48 -16.39
C PRO A 119 -11.35 -8.31 -15.55
N THR A 120 -11.24 -7.09 -16.08
CA THR A 120 -11.81 -5.92 -15.40
C THR A 120 -13.33 -5.91 -15.53
N SER A 121 -14.03 -5.22 -14.62
CA SER A 121 -15.49 -5.09 -14.71
C SER A 121 -15.96 -4.49 -16.04
N CYS A 122 -15.13 -3.67 -16.71
CA CYS A 122 -15.40 -3.14 -18.04
C CYS A 122 -15.26 -4.18 -19.17
N GLU A 123 -14.40 -5.19 -19.01
CA GLU A 123 -14.18 -6.27 -19.97
C GLU A 123 -15.26 -7.37 -19.87
N ILE A 124 -15.92 -7.48 -18.72
CA ILE A 124 -16.99 -8.47 -18.46
C ILE A 124 -18.35 -7.97 -18.97
N SER A 125 -18.52 -6.66 -19.15
CA SER A 125 -19.81 -6.03 -19.49
C SER A 125 -19.99 -5.67 -20.97
N GLN A 126 -19.11 -6.19 -21.84
CA GLN A 126 -19.23 -6.14 -23.31
C GLN A 126 -19.77 -7.46 -23.86
#